data_AF-A0A562PX31-F1
#
_entry.id   AF-A0A562PX31-F1
#
_cell.length_a   1.000
_cell.length_b   1.000
_cell.length_c   1.000
_cell.angle_alpha   90.00
_cell.angle_beta   90.00
_cell.angle_gamma   90.00
#
_symmetry.space_group_name_H-M   'P 1'
#
loop_
_entity.id
_entity.type
_entity.pdbx_description
1 polymer ?
#
loop_
_entity_poly.entity_id
_entity_poly.type
_entity_poly.pdbx_seq_one_letter_code
_entity_poly.pdbx_strand_id
1 'polypeptide(L)'
;MEAIEQIYRDTLPTHRKYIKRLTKYVEVLMEKGRFLEAKYYFEKLLLVSPSHVNSIRLGYTLSIHLFDRDGVLKYDKFFMDKKISTTDLYWLRLKFYISINNKKKCEEYCVELLKNGIDNSKLSTVIEACINSNSYKPIPLLIQYVKKNKFTLNPRIERKIKLIAINQLANSIIRLNNEKILSS
;
A
#
# COMPACT_ATOMS: atom_id res chain seq x y z
N MET A 1 2.17 9.46 -23.39
CA MET A 1 1.92 8.01 -23.53
C MET A 1 2.55 7.51 -24.81
N GLU A 2 2.15 8.10 -25.94
CA GLU A 2 2.68 7.80 -27.28
C GLU A 2 4.20 7.79 -27.37
N ALA A 3 4.90 8.80 -26.82
CA ALA A 3 6.36 8.82 -26.83
C ALA A 3 7.01 7.62 -26.10
N ILE A 4 6.44 7.17 -24.98
CA ILE A 4 6.99 6.04 -24.20
C ILE A 4 6.68 4.72 -24.89
N GLU A 5 5.49 4.59 -25.46
CA GLU A 5 5.10 3.45 -26.27
C GLU A 5 6.00 3.32 -27.50
N GLN A 6 6.21 4.42 -28.23
CA GLN A 6 7.07 4.47 -29.41
C GLN A 6 8.50 4.06 -29.06
N ILE A 7 9.07 4.65 -28.01
CA ILE A 7 10.41 4.28 -27.52
C ILE A 7 10.50 2.79 -27.20
N TYR A 8 9.46 2.20 -26.59
CA TYR A 8 9.44 0.77 -26.32
C TYR A 8 9.35 -0.05 -27.63
N ARG A 9 8.43 0.28 -28.54
CA ARG A 9 8.24 -0.41 -29.82
C ARG A 9 9.49 -0.40 -30.70
N ASP A 10 10.25 0.70 -30.68
CA ASP A 10 11.51 0.84 -31.42
C ASP A 10 12.69 0.10 -30.76
N THR A 11 12.46 -0.55 -29.61
CA THR A 11 13.50 -1.29 -28.90
C THR A 11 13.44 -2.77 -29.18
N LEU A 12 14.48 -3.27 -29.85
CA LEU A 12 14.65 -4.70 -30.06
C LEU A 12 14.79 -5.45 -28.71
N PRO A 13 14.24 -6.68 -28.58
CA PRO A 13 14.36 -7.49 -27.36
C PRO A 13 15.78 -7.74 -26.86
N THR A 14 16.74 -7.79 -27.79
CA THR A 14 18.17 -8.00 -27.51
C THR A 14 18.88 -6.75 -26.99
N HIS A 15 18.25 -5.58 -27.10
CA HIS A 15 18.85 -4.32 -26.69
C HIS A 15 18.94 -4.22 -25.17
N ARG A 16 20.09 -3.78 -24.63
CA ARG A 16 20.35 -3.67 -23.18
C ARG A 16 19.31 -2.87 -22.37
N LYS A 17 18.61 -1.92 -23.01
CA LYS A 17 17.56 -1.10 -22.38
C LYS A 17 16.15 -1.68 -22.53
N TYR A 18 15.98 -2.84 -23.18
CA TYR A 18 14.67 -3.44 -23.44
C TYR A 18 13.86 -3.65 -22.16
N ILE A 19 14.46 -4.32 -21.16
CA ILE A 19 13.81 -4.54 -19.85
C ILE A 19 13.38 -3.21 -19.21
N LYS A 20 14.28 -2.22 -19.16
CA LYS A 20 13.99 -0.91 -18.57
C LYS A 20 12.83 -0.19 -19.29
N ARG A 21 12.82 -0.21 -20.62
CA ARG A 21 11.78 0.44 -21.44
C ARG A 21 10.44 -0.30 -21.32
N LEU A 22 10.47 -1.63 -21.31
CA LEU A 22 9.28 -2.46 -21.10
C LEU A 22 8.68 -2.24 -19.69
N THR A 23 9.51 -2.24 -18.64
CA THR A 23 9.08 -1.90 -17.28
C THR A 23 8.42 -0.52 -17.24
N LYS A 24 9.06 0.50 -17.82
CA LYS A 24 8.49 1.86 -17.84
C LYS A 24 7.17 1.93 -18.60
N TYR A 25 7.05 1.18 -19.69
CA TYR A 25 5.81 1.14 -20.48
C TYR A 25 4.67 0.49 -19.69
N VAL A 26 4.93 -0.62 -18.98
CA VAL A 26 3.94 -1.26 -18.09
C VAL A 26 3.52 -0.30 -16.98
N GLU A 27 4.45 0.40 -16.33
CA GLU A 27 4.12 1.42 -15.30
C GLU A 27 3.17 2.49 -15.84
N VAL A 28 3.44 3.02 -17.03
CA VAL A 28 2.60 4.06 -17.66
C VAL A 28 1.21 3.53 -18.03
N LEU A 29 1.11 2.28 -18.49
CA LEU A 29 -0.19 1.63 -18.73
C LEU A 29 -0.99 1.53 -17.43
N MET A 30 -0.36 1.16 -16.32
CA MET A 30 -1.00 1.09 -15.00
C MET A 30 -1.42 2.48 -14.48
N GLU A 31 -0.56 3.50 -14.62
CA GLU A 31 -0.88 4.89 -14.27
C GLU A 31 -2.11 5.42 -15.04
N LYS A 32 -2.35 4.90 -16.25
CA LYS A 32 -3.51 5.23 -17.09
C LYS A 32 -4.71 4.31 -16.88
N GLY A 33 -4.64 3.34 -15.97
CA GLY A 33 -5.72 2.39 -15.70
C GLY A 33 -5.91 1.31 -16.78
N ARG A 34 -5.00 1.19 -17.75
CA ARG A 34 -5.03 0.17 -18.82
C ARG A 34 -4.46 -1.17 -18.32
N PHE A 35 -5.10 -1.75 -17.29
CA PHE A 35 -4.54 -2.89 -16.56
C PHE A 35 -4.45 -4.19 -17.37
N LEU A 36 -5.39 -4.42 -18.30
CA LEU A 36 -5.35 -5.61 -19.17
C LEU A 36 -4.15 -5.58 -20.12
N GLU A 37 -3.86 -4.42 -20.69
CA GLU A 37 -2.67 -4.23 -21.53
C GLU A 37 -1.40 -4.27 -20.70
N ALA A 38 -1.40 -3.64 -19.53
CA ALA A 38 -0.30 -3.74 -18.60
C ALA A 38 0.03 -5.20 -18.27
N LYS A 39 -1.00 -6.05 -18.06
CA LYS A 39 -0.83 -7.50 -17.86
C LYS A 39 -0.16 -8.18 -19.04
N TYR A 40 -0.65 -7.94 -20.25
CA TYR A 40 -0.06 -8.52 -21.46
C TYR A 40 1.44 -8.18 -21.60
N TYR A 41 1.81 -6.91 -21.42
CA TYR A 41 3.22 -6.49 -21.51
C TYR A 41 4.04 -6.92 -20.29
N PHE A 42 3.42 -7.06 -19.12
CA PHE A 42 4.07 -7.59 -17.93
C PHE A 42 4.40 -9.09 -18.06
N GLU A 43 3.57 -9.89 -18.71
CA GLU A 43 3.89 -11.29 -19.03
C GLU A 43 5.14 -11.39 -19.91
N LYS A 44 5.30 -10.49 -20.89
CA LYS A 44 6.55 -10.38 -21.67
C LYS A 44 7.75 -10.00 -20.80
N LEU A 45 7.56 -9.14 -19.81
CA LEU A 45 8.62 -8.75 -18.86
C LEU A 45 9.04 -9.93 -18.00
N LEU A 46 8.10 -10.77 -17.57
CA LEU A 46 8.39 -11.97 -16.76
C LEU A 46 9.23 -13.00 -17.53
N LEU A 47 9.07 -13.11 -18.84
CA LEU A 47 9.90 -14.03 -19.65
C LEU A 47 11.39 -13.64 -19.63
N VAL A 48 11.69 -12.35 -19.61
CA VAL A 48 13.07 -11.83 -19.68
C VAL A 48 13.65 -11.44 -18.32
N SER A 49 12.81 -11.24 -17.30
CA SER A 49 13.22 -10.78 -15.97
C SER A 49 12.29 -11.31 -14.85
N PRO A 50 12.18 -12.64 -14.67
CA PRO A 50 11.18 -13.25 -13.80
C PRO A 50 11.40 -12.99 -12.31
N SER A 51 12.65 -12.79 -11.90
CA SER A 51 13.05 -12.76 -10.49
C SER A 51 13.60 -11.40 -10.04
N HIS A 52 13.61 -10.40 -10.92
CA HIS A 52 14.11 -9.07 -10.57
C HIS A 52 13.13 -8.37 -9.60
N VAL A 53 13.65 -7.69 -8.58
CA VAL A 53 12.85 -7.07 -7.50
C VAL A 53 11.78 -6.11 -8.07
N ASN A 54 12.14 -5.31 -9.07
CA ASN A 54 11.17 -4.42 -9.71
C ASN A 54 10.06 -5.17 -10.45
N SER A 55 10.36 -6.30 -11.09
CA SER A 55 9.36 -7.15 -11.75
C SER A 55 8.39 -7.74 -10.71
N ILE A 56 8.92 -8.22 -9.58
CA ILE A 56 8.11 -8.76 -8.47
C ILE A 56 7.19 -7.68 -7.90
N ARG A 57 7.73 -6.48 -7.64
CA ARG A 57 6.95 -5.32 -7.14
C ARG A 57 5.85 -4.90 -8.10
N LEU A 58 6.18 -4.85 -9.39
CA LEU A 58 5.25 -4.48 -10.45
C LEU A 58 4.14 -5.53 -10.59
N GLY A 59 4.49 -6.81 -10.54
CA GLY A 59 3.54 -7.92 -10.53
C GLY A 59 2.60 -7.87 -9.34
N TYR A 60 3.12 -7.62 -8.13
CA TYR A 60 2.29 -7.45 -6.93
C TYR A 60 1.28 -6.31 -7.14
N THR A 61 1.76 -5.14 -7.57
CA THR A 61 0.91 -3.96 -7.76
C THR A 61 -0.16 -4.21 -8.82
N LEU A 62 0.21 -4.86 -9.93
CA LEU A 62 -0.71 -5.22 -10.99
C LEU A 62 -1.77 -6.23 -10.52
N SER A 63 -1.39 -7.25 -9.75
CA SER A 63 -2.33 -8.22 -9.18
C SER A 63 -3.35 -7.54 -8.25
N ILE A 64 -2.95 -6.52 -7.48
CA ILE A 64 -3.90 -5.71 -6.69
C ILE A 64 -4.93 -5.03 -7.61
N HIS A 65 -4.47 -4.36 -8.66
CA HIS A 65 -5.36 -3.64 -9.58
C HIS A 65 -6.30 -4.56 -10.37
N LEU A 66 -5.86 -5.79 -10.65
CA LEU A 66 -6.66 -6.80 -11.33
C LEU A 66 -7.54 -7.63 -10.38
N PHE A 67 -7.51 -7.34 -9.07
CA PHE A 67 -8.16 -8.16 -8.03
C PHE A 67 -7.75 -9.65 -8.08
N ASP A 68 -6.53 -9.92 -8.53
CA ASP A 68 -5.94 -11.25 -8.63
C ASP A 68 -5.30 -11.63 -7.28
N ARG A 69 -6.09 -12.28 -6.43
CA ARG A 69 -5.66 -12.70 -5.09
C ARG A 69 -4.50 -13.70 -5.15
N ASP A 70 -4.51 -14.64 -6.09
CA ASP A 70 -3.48 -15.66 -6.20
C ASP A 70 -2.15 -15.04 -6.63
N GLY A 71 -2.19 -14.08 -7.55
CA GLY A 71 -1.04 -13.26 -7.91
C GLY A 71 -0.49 -12.47 -6.71
N VAL A 72 -1.35 -11.84 -5.91
CA VAL A 72 -0.93 -11.16 -4.67
C VAL A 72 -0.19 -12.12 -3.74
N LEU A 73 -0.76 -13.30 -3.46
CA LEU A 73 -0.13 -14.30 -2.57
C LEU A 73 1.20 -14.81 -3.14
N LYS A 74 1.26 -15.04 -4.46
CA LYS A 74 2.48 -15.44 -5.16
C LYS A 74 3.60 -14.41 -4.96
N TYR A 75 3.34 -13.14 -5.21
CA TYR A 75 4.36 -12.09 -5.07
C TYR A 75 4.68 -11.76 -3.62
N ASP A 76 3.74 -11.92 -2.70
CA ASP A 76 3.97 -11.81 -1.26
C ASP A 76 4.99 -12.84 -0.78
N LYS A 77 4.83 -14.10 -1.19
CA LYS A 77 5.79 -15.17 -0.90
C LYS A 77 7.18 -14.84 -1.48
N PHE A 78 7.26 -14.36 -2.72
CA PHE A 78 8.54 -13.95 -3.31
C PHE A 78 9.24 -12.82 -2.54
N PHE A 79 8.49 -11.86 -2.01
CA PHE A 79 9.06 -10.80 -1.16
C PHE A 79 9.64 -11.34 0.14
N MET A 80 8.92 -12.27 0.77
CA MET A 80 9.35 -12.93 2.01
C MET A 80 10.61 -13.78 1.78
N ASP A 81 10.62 -14.62 0.74
CA ASP A 81 11.72 -15.53 0.44
C ASP A 81 13.02 -14.78 0.12
N LYS A 82 12.92 -13.66 -0.61
CA LYS A 82 14.07 -12.83 -0.98
C LYS A 82 14.52 -11.85 0.11
N LYS A 83 13.84 -11.83 1.26
CA LYS A 83 14.10 -10.87 2.36
C LYS A 83 14.22 -9.42 1.86
N ILE A 84 13.35 -9.04 0.90
CA ILE A 84 13.31 -7.69 0.35
C ILE A 84 12.80 -6.73 1.45
N SER A 85 13.15 -5.44 1.34
CA SER A 85 12.72 -4.34 2.24
C SER A 85 11.34 -4.56 2.88
N THR A 86 11.32 -4.66 4.21
CA THR A 86 10.11 -4.92 5.01
C THR A 86 9.08 -3.81 4.86
N THR A 87 9.54 -2.55 4.79
CA THR A 87 8.67 -1.38 4.61
C THR A 87 7.95 -1.40 3.25
N ASP A 88 8.63 -1.80 2.18
CA ASP A 88 8.01 -1.90 0.86
C ASP A 88 6.95 -3.02 0.82
N LEU A 89 7.20 -4.13 1.51
CA LEU A 89 6.22 -5.21 1.64
C LEU A 89 4.99 -4.76 2.45
N TYR A 90 5.18 -4.10 3.59
CA TYR A 90 4.06 -3.57 4.37
C TYR A 90 3.24 -2.54 3.59
N TRP A 91 3.89 -1.74 2.75
CA TRP A 91 3.20 -0.81 1.87
C TRP A 91 2.34 -1.53 0.82
N LEU A 92 2.87 -2.56 0.16
CA LEU A 92 2.11 -3.35 -0.82
C LEU A 92 0.93 -4.08 -0.16
N ARG A 93 1.14 -4.67 1.01
CA ARG A 93 0.07 -5.30 1.81
C ARG A 93 -0.99 -4.30 2.22
N LEU A 94 -0.60 -3.10 2.68
CA LEU A 94 -1.55 -2.03 3.00
C LEU A 94 -2.42 -1.69 1.78
N LYS A 95 -1.81 -1.48 0.60
CA LYS A 95 -2.56 -1.23 -0.64
C LYS A 95 -3.55 -2.34 -0.97
N PHE A 96 -3.14 -3.60 -0.83
CA PHE A 96 -4.02 -4.74 -1.04
C PHE A 96 -5.20 -4.72 -0.07
N TYR A 97 -4.96 -4.54 1.23
CA TYR A 97 -6.04 -4.53 2.23
C TYR A 97 -6.96 -3.31 2.12
N ILE A 98 -6.47 -2.18 1.62
CA ILE A 98 -7.32 -1.04 1.22
C ILE A 98 -8.25 -1.47 0.08
N SER A 99 -7.73 -2.14 -0.95
CA SER A 99 -8.52 -2.55 -2.14
C SER A 99 -9.68 -3.52 -1.81
N ILE A 100 -9.50 -4.35 -0.77
CA ILE A 100 -10.53 -5.29 -0.30
C ILE A 100 -11.27 -4.78 0.96
N ASN A 101 -11.09 -3.49 1.31
CA ASN A 101 -11.72 -2.82 2.44
C ASN A 101 -11.56 -3.56 3.80
N ASN A 102 -10.42 -4.23 4.01
CA ASN A 102 -10.15 -4.94 5.26
C ASN A 102 -9.56 -3.99 6.31
N LYS A 103 -10.45 -3.31 7.05
CA LYS A 103 -10.07 -2.29 8.05
C LYS A 103 -9.11 -2.81 9.13
N LYS A 104 -9.29 -4.04 9.60
CA LYS A 104 -8.44 -4.64 10.65
C LYS A 104 -7.01 -4.83 10.15
N LYS A 105 -6.84 -5.34 8.94
CA LYS A 105 -5.51 -5.49 8.35
C LYS A 105 -4.89 -4.15 7.98
N CYS A 106 -5.68 -3.19 7.51
CA CYS A 106 -5.20 -1.82 7.30
C CYS A 106 -4.65 -1.21 8.61
N GLU A 107 -5.37 -1.36 9.72
CA GLU A 107 -4.90 -0.94 11.05
C GLU A 107 -3.53 -1.54 11.40
N GLU A 108 -3.39 -2.87 11.27
CA GLU A 108 -2.14 -3.59 11.57
C GLU A 108 -0.96 -3.03 10.75
N TYR A 109 -1.12 -2.89 9.43
CA TYR A 109 -0.03 -2.41 8.57
C TYR A 109 0.24 -0.90 8.70
N CYS A 110 -0.77 -0.09 9.02
CA CYS A 110 -0.56 1.32 9.38
C CYS A 110 0.36 1.45 10.59
N VAL A 111 0.14 0.64 11.63
CA VAL A 111 0.99 0.62 12.83
C VAL A 111 2.43 0.23 12.48
N GLU A 112 2.62 -0.84 11.71
CA GLU A 112 3.96 -1.31 11.34
C GLU A 112 4.69 -0.32 10.44
N LEU A 113 4.01 0.33 9.50
CA LEU A 113 4.61 1.37 8.67
C LEU A 113 5.04 2.59 9.50
N LEU A 114 4.19 3.07 10.41
CA LEU A 114 4.50 4.25 11.23
C LEU A 114 5.67 4.00 12.19
N LYS A 115 5.86 2.76 12.67
CA LYS A 115 7.02 2.37 13.50
C LYS A 115 8.32 2.32 12.69
N ASN A 116 8.29 1.70 11.51
CA ASN A 116 9.49 1.47 10.70
C ASN A 116 9.94 2.70 9.90
N GLY A 117 9.12 3.76 9.87
CA GLY A 117 9.38 4.95 9.08
C GLY A 117 8.82 4.81 7.67
N ILE A 118 8.30 5.92 7.15
CA ILE A 118 7.56 5.98 5.89
C ILE A 118 8.17 7.07 5.02
N ASP A 119 8.24 6.83 3.72
CA ASP A 119 8.61 7.86 2.75
C ASP A 119 7.49 8.90 2.59
N ASN A 120 7.85 10.16 2.38
CA ASN A 120 6.87 11.26 2.19
C ASN A 120 5.87 10.98 1.06
N SER A 121 6.27 10.25 0.02
CA SER A 121 5.40 9.86 -1.11
C SER A 121 4.28 8.88 -0.74
N LYS A 122 4.45 8.12 0.35
CA LYS A 122 3.49 7.12 0.85
C LYS A 122 2.60 7.67 1.98
N LEU A 123 3.01 8.78 2.60
CA LEU A 123 2.42 9.30 3.82
C LEU A 123 0.92 9.65 3.68
N SER A 124 0.51 10.29 2.59
CA SER A 124 -0.89 10.68 2.36
C SER A 124 -1.83 9.47 2.42
N THR A 125 -1.50 8.41 1.69
CA THR A 125 -2.29 7.16 1.69
C THR A 125 -2.29 6.48 3.05
N VAL A 126 -1.18 6.50 3.79
CA VAL A 126 -1.14 5.92 5.14
C VAL A 126 -2.02 6.71 6.09
N ILE A 127 -2.01 8.04 6.02
CA ILE A 127 -2.91 8.90 6.80
C ILE A 127 -4.37 8.57 6.49
N GLU A 128 -4.74 8.50 5.20
CA GLU A 128 -6.08 8.13 4.77
C GLU A 128 -6.49 6.74 5.29
N ALA A 129 -5.60 5.76 5.20
CA ALA A 129 -5.83 4.41 5.70
C ALA A 129 -6.01 4.37 7.23
N CYS A 130 -5.20 5.11 8.00
CA CYS A 130 -5.35 5.24 9.45
C CYS A 130 -6.74 5.76 9.80
N ILE A 131 -7.21 6.79 9.10
CA ILE A 131 -8.52 7.39 9.35
C ILE A 131 -9.65 6.45 8.94
N ASN A 132 -9.56 5.86 7.75
CA ASN A 132 -10.61 4.99 7.19
C ASN A 132 -10.73 3.65 7.94
N SER A 133 -9.68 3.25 8.68
CA SER A 133 -9.76 2.10 9.59
C SER A 133 -10.77 2.32 10.74
N ASN A 134 -11.14 3.57 11.03
CA ASN A 134 -11.97 3.98 12.18
C ASN A 134 -11.47 3.41 13.53
N SER A 135 -10.18 3.11 13.62
CA SER A 135 -9.56 2.59 14.83
C SER A 135 -8.68 3.63 15.48
N TYR A 136 -8.65 3.63 16.81
CA TYR A 136 -7.77 4.50 17.57
C TYR A 136 -6.32 3.98 17.61
N LYS A 137 -6.05 2.69 17.36
CA LYS A 137 -4.70 2.13 17.52
C LYS A 137 -3.58 2.80 16.71
N PRO A 138 -3.76 3.16 15.42
CA PRO A 138 -2.70 3.80 14.64
C PRO A 138 -2.58 5.30 14.94
N ILE A 139 -3.56 5.91 15.60
CA ILE A 139 -3.66 7.37 15.77
C ILE A 139 -2.53 7.94 16.64
N PRO A 140 -2.16 7.37 17.80
CA PRO A 140 -1.03 7.89 18.59
C PRO A 140 0.28 7.90 17.81
N LEU A 141 0.57 6.81 17.09
CA LEU A 141 1.77 6.70 16.26
C LEU A 141 1.75 7.71 15.11
N LEU A 142 0.58 7.92 14.50
CA LEU A 142 0.42 8.92 13.45
C LEU A 142 0.71 10.33 13.98
N ILE A 143 0.14 10.70 15.12
CA ILE A 143 0.37 12.02 15.75
C ILE A 143 1.84 12.19 16.11
N GLN A 144 2.47 11.16 16.68
CA GLN A 144 3.90 11.18 17.01
C GLN A 144 4.75 11.38 15.76
N TYR A 145 4.44 10.66 14.68
CA TYR A 145 5.15 10.76 13.41
C TYR A 145 5.00 12.16 12.78
N VAL A 146 3.79 12.72 12.77
CA VAL A 146 3.50 14.07 12.26
C VAL A 146 4.28 15.13 13.05
N LYS A 147 4.25 15.06 14.39
CA LYS A 147 4.98 15.99 15.26
C LYS A 147 6.48 15.91 15.05
N LYS A 148 7.05 14.70 14.98
CA LYS A 148 8.48 14.46 14.77
C LYS A 148 8.97 15.08 13.45
N ASN A 149 8.16 14.97 12.40
CA ASN A 149 8.50 15.48 11.07
C ASN A 149 7.99 16.90 10.79
N LYS A 150 7.44 17.59 11.80
CA LYS A 150 6.91 18.97 11.70
C LYS A 150 5.86 19.17 10.60
N PHE A 151 5.06 18.13 10.32
CA PHE A 151 3.95 18.25 9.38
C PHE A 151 2.72 18.85 10.06
N THR A 152 1.89 19.54 9.27
CA THR A 152 0.57 20.01 9.69
C THR A 152 -0.50 19.13 9.09
N LEU A 153 -1.45 18.68 9.91
CA LEU A 153 -2.61 17.94 9.42
C LEU A 153 -3.67 18.93 8.93
N ASN A 154 -4.39 18.55 7.87
CA ASN A 154 -5.54 19.33 7.43
C ASN A 154 -6.63 19.30 8.52
N PRO A 155 -7.32 20.44 8.80
CA PRO A 155 -8.41 20.51 9.77
C PRO A 155 -9.49 19.41 9.61
N ARG A 156 -9.77 18.96 8.38
CA ARG A 156 -10.71 17.85 8.12
C ARG A 156 -10.22 16.52 8.70
N ILE A 157 -8.92 16.23 8.55
CA ILE A 157 -8.28 15.03 9.11
C ILE A 157 -8.30 15.10 10.63
N GLU A 158 -7.93 16.26 11.20
CA GLU A 158 -7.94 16.45 12.65
C GLU A 158 -9.31 16.23 13.27
N ARG A 159 -10.38 16.72 12.64
CA ARG A 159 -11.77 16.48 13.10
C ARG A 159 -12.10 14.99 13.13
N LYS A 160 -11.72 14.23 12.09
CA LYS A 160 -11.93 12.77 12.05
C LYS A 160 -11.12 12.05 13.14
N ILE A 161 -9.87 12.46 13.36
CA ILE A 161 -9.03 11.91 14.44
C ILE A 161 -9.69 12.15 15.81
N LYS A 162 -10.17 13.37 16.07
CA LYS A 162 -10.89 13.69 17.32
C LYS A 162 -12.13 12.82 17.50
N LEU A 163 -12.91 12.62 16.44
CA LEU A 163 -14.09 11.76 16.48
C LEU A 163 -13.73 10.31 16.83
N ILE A 164 -12.69 9.75 16.21
CA ILE A 164 -12.20 8.40 16.52
C ILE A 164 -11.80 8.29 18.00
N ALA A 165 -11.09 9.29 18.53
CA ALA A 165 -10.66 9.31 19.92
C ALA A 165 -11.86 9.39 20.89
N ILE A 166 -12.85 10.23 20.59
CA ILE A 166 -14.08 10.35 21.39
C ILE A 166 -14.85 9.03 21.41
N ASN A 167 -15.01 8.39 20.24
CA ASN A 167 -15.70 7.11 20.14
C ASN A 167 -14.99 6.02 20.96
N GLN A 168 -13.65 5.98 20.91
CA GLN A 168 -12.88 5.05 21.71
C GLN A 168 -13.07 5.29 23.21
N LEU A 169 -13.08 6.56 23.64
CA LEU A 169 -13.30 6.93 25.04
C LEU A 169 -14.71 6.54 25.50
N ALA A 170 -15.74 6.83 24.70
CA ALA A 170 -17.12 6.44 24.99
C ALA A 170 -17.26 4.92 25.15
N ASN A 171 -16.67 4.15 24.22
CA ASN A 171 -16.67 2.68 24.29
C ASN A 171 -15.98 2.15 25.55
N SER A 172 -14.86 2.75 25.95
CA SER A 172 -14.16 2.39 27.19
C SER A 172 -15.00 2.67 28.43
N ILE A 173 -15.71 3.80 28.49
CA ILE A 173 -16.59 4.14 29.62
C ILE A 173 -17.74 3.15 29.73
N ILE A 174 -18.41 2.85 28.61
CA ILE A 174 -19.51 1.87 28.57
C ILE A 174 -19.03 0.50 29.07
N ARG A 175 -17.86 0.06 28.61
CA ARG A 175 -17.27 -1.21 29.03
C ARG A 175 -17.02 -1.26 30.54
N LEU A 176 -16.45 -0.21 31.12
CA LEU A 176 -16.18 -0.14 32.57
C LEU A 176 -17.48 -0.16 33.40
N ASN A 177 -18.55 0.49 32.92
CA ASN A 177 -19.85 0.43 33.59
C ASN A 177 -20.45 -0.97 33.54
N ASN A 178 -20.36 -1.66 32.40
CA ASN A 178 -20.89 -3.02 32.26
C ASN A 178 -20.10 -4.05 33.09
N GLU A 179 -18.77 -3.91 33.18
CA GLU A 179 -17.93 -4.76 34.02
C GLU A 179 -18.25 -4.57 35.52
N LYS A 180 -18.55 -3.33 35.95
CA LYS A 180 -19.01 -3.06 37.33
C LYS A 180 -20.33 -3.75 37.66
N ILE A 181 -21.31 -3.71 36.76
CA ILE A 181 -22.64 -4.32 36.96
C ILE A 181 -22.56 -5.85 37.08
N LEU A 182 -21.66 -6.51 36.34
CA LEU A 182 -21.48 -7.97 36.40
C LEU A 182 -20.70 -8.45 37.64
N SER A 183 -20.03 -7.53 38.34
CA SER A 183 -19.24 -7.81 39.55
C SER A 183 -19.99 -7.48 40.86
N SER A 184 -21.24 -7.03 40.75
CA SER A 184 -22.15 -6.67 41.86
C SER A 184 -23.38 -7.57 41.84
#